data_AF-A0A0B2PC20-F1
#
_entry.id   AF-A0A0B2PC20-F1
#
_cell.length_a   1.000
_cell.length_b   1.000
_cell.length_c   1.000
_cell.angle_alpha   90.00
_cell.angle_beta   90.00
_cell.angle_gamma   90.00
#
_symmetry.space_group_name_H-M   'P 1'
#
loop_
_entity.id
_entity.type
_entity.pdbx_description
1 polymer ?
#
loop_
_entity_poly.entity_id
_entity_poly.type
_entity_poly.pdbx_seq_one_letter_code
_entity_poly.pdbx_strand_id
1 'polypeptide(L)'
;MVGSPCVYMKIPATDESISSMKEVISLGISVNATLIFCLPKYEAVIDAYLDGLESCGMTDLSKVSSAAAFYISRVDVTLDKKLEQIGTTEALDLKGKGAVAQAVLAYQLYQKKFSGPRWERLENRGAKKQRLMWASTNVKNPSYLDTFYVNSVIGRDTISTFSVQALHAFMDHGILSRMLDAKVSEAQDIYNEIEKLGIDWSSVGSPFLKHV
;
A
#
# COMPACT_ATOMS: atom_id res chain seq x y z
N MET A 1 7.72 19.03 -19.90
CA MET A 1 8.02 17.58 -19.84
C MET A 1 9.42 17.40 -19.29
N VAL A 2 9.63 16.47 -18.34
CA VAL A 2 10.94 16.23 -17.69
C VAL A 2 11.92 15.47 -18.61
N GLY A 3 11.47 14.95 -19.75
CA GLY A 3 12.33 14.38 -20.80
C GLY A 3 13.04 13.07 -20.43
N SER A 4 12.72 12.47 -19.28
CA SER A 4 13.34 11.22 -18.80
C SER A 4 12.34 10.07 -18.80
N PRO A 5 12.70 8.89 -19.33
CA PRO A 5 11.81 7.73 -19.41
C PRO A 5 11.55 7.06 -18.05
N CYS A 6 12.25 7.45 -16.99
CA CYS A 6 12.21 6.79 -15.68
C CYS A 6 11.52 7.63 -14.58
N VAL A 7 10.66 8.58 -14.96
CA VAL A 7 9.97 9.46 -14.00
C VAL A 7 8.55 8.97 -13.77
N TYR A 8 8.14 8.99 -12.51
CA TYR A 8 6.76 8.77 -12.10
C TYR A 8 6.10 10.11 -11.78
N MET A 9 4.91 10.35 -12.34
CA MET A 9 4.04 11.41 -11.83
C MET A 9 3.48 10.95 -10.48
N LYS A 10 3.80 11.66 -9.40
CA LYS A 10 3.31 11.31 -8.07
C LYS A 10 1.93 11.92 -7.86
N ILE A 11 0.91 11.07 -7.70
CA ILE A 11 -0.49 11.50 -7.56
C ILE A 11 -1.03 10.94 -6.23
N PRO A 12 -1.58 11.77 -5.33
CA PRO A 12 -2.17 11.28 -4.09
C PRO A 12 -3.41 10.42 -4.38
N ALA A 13 -3.75 9.51 -3.48
CA ALA A 13 -4.93 8.67 -3.58
C ALA A 13 -6.11 9.30 -2.85
N THR A 14 -6.55 10.48 -3.30
CA THR A 14 -7.80 11.11 -2.84
C THR A 14 -8.93 10.80 -3.82
N ASP A 15 -10.19 10.96 -3.40
CA ASP A 15 -11.32 10.68 -4.32
C ASP A 15 -11.32 11.60 -5.54
N GLU A 16 -10.86 12.84 -5.38
CA GLU A 16 -10.75 13.85 -6.44
C GLU A 16 -9.63 13.53 -7.43
N SER A 17 -8.56 12.87 -6.99
CA SER A 17 -7.34 12.66 -7.80
C SER A 17 -7.24 11.27 -8.43
N ILE A 18 -8.04 10.30 -7.97
CA ILE A 18 -8.11 8.95 -8.57
C ILE A 18 -8.60 9.00 -10.02
N SER A 19 -9.55 9.89 -10.35
CA SER A 19 -10.00 10.09 -11.73
C SER A 19 -8.86 10.62 -12.62
N SER A 20 -8.09 11.59 -12.13
CA SER A 20 -6.92 12.12 -12.83
C SER A 20 -5.83 11.06 -13.02
N MET A 21 -5.66 10.12 -12.09
CA MET A 21 -4.72 9.02 -12.23
C MET A 21 -5.05 8.16 -13.45
N LYS A 22 -6.32 7.79 -13.64
CA LYS A 22 -6.77 7.06 -14.84
C LYS A 22 -6.44 7.81 -16.13
N GLU A 23 -6.73 9.11 -16.18
CA GLU A 23 -6.44 9.96 -17.33
C GLU A 23 -4.94 10.04 -17.64
N VAL A 24 -4.10 10.23 -16.63
CA VAL A 24 -2.63 10.30 -16.81
C VAL A 24 -2.09 8.96 -17.35
N ILE A 25 -2.61 7.84 -16.85
CA ILE A 25 -2.18 6.50 -17.29
C ILE A 25 -2.67 6.21 -18.71
N SER A 26 -3.87 6.66 -19.10
CA SER A 26 -4.36 6.47 -20.47
C SER A 26 -3.52 7.22 -21.51
N LEU A 27 -2.85 8.30 -21.09
CA LEU A 27 -1.84 9.01 -21.88
C LEU A 27 -0.46 8.31 -21.93
N GLY A 28 -0.34 7.12 -21.32
CA GLY A 28 0.91 6.34 -21.29
C GLY A 28 1.94 6.84 -20.27
N ILE A 29 1.53 7.66 -19.30
CA ILE A 29 2.44 8.23 -18.30
C ILE A 29 2.48 7.32 -17.06
N SER A 30 3.70 7.01 -16.60
CA SER A 30 3.89 6.22 -15.38
C SER A 30 3.53 7.02 -14.11
N VAL A 31 2.79 6.40 -13.19
CA VAL A 31 2.27 7.05 -11.97
C VAL A 31 2.77 6.39 -10.69
N ASN A 32 3.12 7.18 -9.69
CA ASN A 32 3.32 6.72 -8.33
C ASN A 32 2.14 7.20 -7.49
N ALA A 33 1.16 6.32 -7.27
CA ALA A 33 0.01 6.58 -6.42
C ALA A 33 0.49 6.67 -4.97
N THR A 34 0.27 7.78 -4.27
CA THR A 34 0.78 7.99 -2.91
C THR A 34 -0.35 8.20 -1.90
N LEU A 35 -0.03 8.14 -0.60
CA LEU A 35 -0.96 8.42 0.51
C LEU A 35 -2.14 7.43 0.56
N ILE A 36 -1.84 6.15 0.35
CA ILE A 36 -2.80 5.06 0.51
C ILE A 36 -2.70 4.53 1.94
N PHE A 37 -3.81 4.53 2.68
CA PHE A 37 -3.86 4.21 4.12
C PHE A 37 -4.91 3.14 4.49
N CYS A 38 -5.77 2.76 3.54
CA CYS A 38 -6.85 1.81 3.73
C CYS A 38 -7.03 0.93 2.48
N LEU A 39 -7.56 -0.29 2.66
CA LEU A 39 -7.82 -1.22 1.55
C LEU A 39 -8.81 -0.68 0.51
N PRO A 40 -9.94 -0.03 0.86
CA PRO A 40 -10.87 0.51 -0.14
C PRO A 40 -10.21 1.54 -1.06
N LYS A 41 -9.32 2.38 -0.50
CA LYS A 41 -8.59 3.36 -1.31
C LYS A 41 -7.54 2.68 -2.19
N TYR A 42 -6.89 1.64 -1.68
CA TYR A 42 -5.96 0.86 -2.50
C TYR A 42 -6.67 0.17 -3.66
N GLU A 43 -7.86 -0.42 -3.42
CA GLU A 43 -8.69 -1.01 -4.47
C GLU A 43 -9.02 0.00 -5.57
N ALA A 44 -9.48 1.20 -5.19
CA ALA A 44 -9.81 2.26 -6.13
C ALA A 44 -8.58 2.71 -6.96
N VAL A 45 -7.39 2.74 -6.36
CA VAL A 45 -6.12 3.02 -7.06
C VAL A 45 -5.77 1.92 -8.08
N ILE A 46 -5.95 0.64 -7.72
CA ILE A 46 -5.73 -0.46 -8.67
C ILE A 46 -6.73 -0.37 -9.83
N ASP A 47 -8.00 -0.13 -9.52
CA ASP A 47 -9.04 -0.06 -10.54
C ASP A 47 -8.80 1.11 -11.50
N ALA A 48 -8.41 2.29 -11.00
CA ALA A 48 -8.00 3.42 -11.86
C ALA A 48 -6.76 3.09 -12.72
N TYR A 49 -5.83 2.29 -12.20
CA TYR A 49 -4.67 1.84 -12.98
C TYR A 49 -5.06 0.91 -14.12
N LEU A 50 -5.88 -0.10 -13.84
CA LEU A 50 -6.37 -1.04 -14.85
C LEU A 50 -7.22 -0.30 -15.90
N ASP A 51 -8.14 0.55 -15.47
CA ASP A 51 -8.96 1.39 -16.33
C ASP A 51 -8.13 2.30 -17.25
N GLY A 52 -7.06 2.89 -16.71
CA GLY A 52 -6.14 3.75 -17.45
C GLY A 52 -5.41 2.98 -18.54
N LEU A 53 -4.90 1.79 -18.23
CA LEU A 53 -4.25 0.90 -19.20
C LEU A 53 -5.23 0.42 -20.28
N GLU A 54 -6.47 0.11 -19.91
CA GLU A 54 -7.54 -0.28 -20.84
C GLU A 54 -7.87 0.86 -21.81
N SER A 55 -7.93 2.10 -21.30
CA SER A 55 -8.21 3.31 -22.08
C SER A 55 -7.00 3.81 -22.87
N CYS A 56 -5.81 3.26 -22.65
CA CYS A 56 -4.60 3.71 -23.31
C CYS A 56 -4.60 3.28 -24.78
N GLY A 57 -4.47 4.25 -25.69
CA GLY A 57 -4.43 4.01 -27.14
C GLY A 57 -3.13 3.37 -27.65
N MET A 58 -2.13 3.16 -26.78
CA MET A 58 -0.87 2.51 -27.14
C MET A 58 -1.08 1.01 -27.39
N THR A 59 -0.46 0.47 -28.44
CA THR A 59 -0.47 -0.95 -28.72
C THR A 59 0.42 -1.74 -27.76
N ASP A 60 1.58 -1.18 -27.40
CA ASP A 60 2.54 -1.73 -26.43
C ASP A 60 2.53 -0.91 -25.12
N LEU A 61 2.13 -1.55 -24.03
CA LEU A 61 2.06 -0.98 -22.68
C LEU A 61 3.34 -1.19 -21.86
N SER A 62 4.40 -1.79 -22.42
CA SER A 62 5.64 -2.14 -21.71
C SER A 62 6.37 -0.96 -21.07
N LYS A 63 6.12 0.26 -21.57
CA LYS A 63 6.68 1.52 -21.08
C LYS A 63 5.86 2.16 -19.96
N VAL A 64 4.62 1.72 -19.75
CA VAL A 64 3.75 2.23 -18.69
C VAL A 64 3.97 1.38 -17.44
N SER A 65 4.42 2.01 -16.36
CA SER A 65 4.63 1.34 -15.07
C SER A 65 3.99 2.13 -13.95
N SER A 66 3.65 1.47 -12.85
CA SER A 66 3.09 2.14 -11.70
C SER A 66 3.56 1.51 -10.39
N ALA A 67 3.55 2.32 -9.33
CA ALA A 67 3.74 1.89 -7.96
C ALA A 67 2.65 2.51 -7.07
N ALA A 68 2.22 1.76 -6.05
CA ALA A 68 1.22 2.20 -5.08
C ALA A 68 1.84 2.30 -3.68
N ALA A 69 2.10 3.53 -3.22
CA ALA A 69 2.66 3.86 -1.92
C ALA A 69 1.63 3.64 -0.81
N PHE A 70 1.66 2.45 -0.22
CA PHE A 70 0.85 2.04 0.91
C PHE A 70 1.59 2.33 2.22
N TYR A 71 1.01 3.18 3.05
CA TYR A 71 1.68 3.68 4.26
C TYR A 71 1.49 2.72 5.43
N ILE A 72 2.59 2.39 6.11
CA ILE A 72 2.59 1.40 7.20
C ILE A 72 2.58 2.10 8.56
N SER A 73 3.69 2.67 9.02
CA SER A 73 3.81 3.14 10.41
C SER A 73 2.82 4.24 10.78
N ARG A 74 2.38 5.04 9.80
CA ARG A 74 1.39 6.11 10.02
C ARG A 74 0.01 5.56 10.34
N VAL A 75 -0.33 4.38 9.81
CA VAL A 75 -1.59 3.69 10.10
C VAL A 75 -1.60 3.29 11.57
N ASP A 76 -0.56 2.59 12.05
CA ASP A 76 -0.48 2.19 13.46
C ASP A 76 -0.41 3.38 14.41
N VAL A 77 0.29 4.47 14.09
CA VAL A 77 0.30 5.67 14.95
C VAL A 77 -1.10 6.22 15.19
N THR A 78 -1.96 6.22 14.17
CA THR A 78 -3.35 6.69 14.31
C THR A 78 -4.23 5.62 14.96
N LEU A 79 -4.04 4.36 14.57
CA LEU A 79 -4.82 3.23 15.04
C LEU A 79 -4.58 2.95 16.53
N ASP A 80 -3.32 2.87 16.95
CA ASP A 80 -2.94 2.62 18.35
C ASP A 80 -3.53 3.67 19.28
N LYS A 81 -3.57 4.95 18.86
CA LYS A 81 -4.24 6.02 19.64
C LYS A 81 -5.74 5.79 19.77
N LYS A 82 -6.41 5.33 18.71
CA LYS A 82 -7.85 4.99 18.76
C LYS A 82 -8.08 3.78 19.67
N LEU A 83 -7.24 2.75 19.58
CA LEU A 83 -7.30 1.57 20.45
C LEU A 83 -7.05 1.91 21.92
N GLU A 84 -6.09 2.79 22.20
CA GLU A 84 -5.83 3.32 23.56
C GLU A 84 -7.03 4.10 24.12
N GLN A 85 -7.73 4.87 23.28
CA GLN A 85 -8.93 5.61 23.69
C GLN A 85 -10.10 4.67 24.03
N ILE A 86 -10.22 3.54 23.34
CA ILE A 86 -11.21 2.51 23.65
C ILE A 86 -10.86 1.82 24.98
N GLY A 87 -9.57 1.50 25.19
CA GLY A 87 -9.03 1.12 26.50
C GLY A 87 -9.45 -0.25 27.03
N THR A 88 -10.19 -1.06 26.27
CA THR A 88 -10.46 -2.46 26.65
C THR A 88 -9.24 -3.33 26.41
N THR A 89 -9.15 -4.48 27.09
CA THR A 89 -8.04 -5.43 26.91
C THR A 89 -7.94 -5.87 25.44
N GLU A 90 -9.09 -6.16 24.81
CA GLU A 90 -9.16 -6.59 23.41
C GLU A 90 -8.63 -5.52 22.45
N ALA A 91 -8.91 -4.24 22.73
CA ALA A 91 -8.40 -3.14 21.93
C ALA A 91 -6.88 -2.96 22.11
N LEU A 92 -6.39 -3.02 23.34
CA LEU A 92 -4.97 -2.86 23.64
C LEU A 92 -4.12 -4.00 23.06
N ASP A 93 -4.67 -5.22 23.01
CA ASP A 93 -4.02 -6.39 22.41
C ASP A 93 -3.84 -6.29 20.89
N LEU A 94 -4.54 -5.36 20.22
CA LEU A 94 -4.43 -5.13 18.78
C LEU A 94 -3.37 -4.09 18.39
N LYS A 95 -2.76 -3.40 19.36
CA LYS A 95 -1.76 -2.36 19.10
C LYS A 95 -0.55 -2.89 18.32
N GLY A 96 -0.12 -2.15 17.32
CA GLY A 96 1.00 -2.52 16.45
C GLY A 96 0.74 -3.70 15.51
N LYS A 97 -0.48 -4.24 15.47
CA LYS A 97 -0.84 -5.36 14.59
C LYS A 97 -1.59 -4.90 13.34
N GLY A 98 -2.30 -3.78 13.42
CA GLY A 98 -3.24 -3.35 12.39
C GLY A 98 -2.59 -3.02 11.04
N ALA A 99 -1.51 -2.24 11.02
CA ALA A 99 -0.85 -1.86 9.76
C ALA A 99 -0.26 -3.06 9.01
N VAL A 100 0.33 -4.02 9.74
CA VAL A 100 0.88 -5.24 9.15
C VAL A 100 -0.24 -6.14 8.63
N ALA A 101 -1.31 -6.33 9.41
CA ALA A 101 -2.49 -7.06 8.96
C ALA A 101 -3.06 -6.46 7.67
N GLN A 102 -3.17 -5.12 7.62
CA GLN A 102 -3.64 -4.43 6.42
C GLN A 102 -2.69 -4.60 5.23
N ALA A 103 -1.37 -4.62 5.44
CA ALA A 103 -0.40 -4.86 4.37
C ALA A 103 -0.51 -6.27 3.76
N VAL A 104 -0.74 -7.28 4.61
CA VAL A 104 -1.00 -8.67 4.18
C VAL A 104 -2.25 -8.72 3.31
N LEU A 105 -3.35 -8.10 3.73
CA LEU A 105 -4.60 -8.06 2.96
C LEU A 105 -4.48 -7.22 1.69
N ALA A 106 -3.70 -6.14 1.71
CA ALA A 106 -3.39 -5.37 0.51
C ALA A 106 -2.63 -6.23 -0.50
N TYR A 107 -1.66 -7.04 -0.04
CA TYR A 107 -0.94 -7.97 -0.90
C TYR A 107 -1.86 -9.05 -1.50
N GLN A 108 -2.82 -9.56 -0.72
CA GLN A 108 -3.83 -10.49 -1.22
C GLN A 108 -4.72 -9.83 -2.29
N LEU A 109 -5.16 -8.59 -2.08
CA LEU A 109 -5.93 -7.82 -3.05
C LEU A 109 -5.15 -7.58 -4.35
N TYR A 110 -3.85 -7.23 -4.23
CA TYR A 110 -2.94 -7.12 -5.35
C TYR A 110 -2.90 -8.41 -6.18
N GLN A 111 -2.67 -9.55 -5.54
CA GLN A 111 -2.64 -10.85 -6.23
C GLN A 111 -3.95 -11.13 -6.96
N LYS A 112 -5.09 -10.84 -6.32
CA LYS A 112 -6.43 -11.02 -6.90
C LYS A 112 -6.66 -10.12 -8.12
N LYS A 113 -6.40 -8.81 -8.01
CA LYS A 113 -6.70 -7.83 -9.07
C LYS A 113 -5.76 -7.94 -10.27
N PHE A 114 -4.51 -8.37 -10.07
CA PHE A 114 -3.53 -8.63 -11.13
C PHE A 114 -3.48 -10.11 -11.52
N SER A 115 -4.66 -10.73 -11.64
CA SER A 115 -4.86 -12.09 -12.12
C SER A 115 -6.16 -12.20 -12.92
N GLY A 116 -6.30 -13.29 -13.68
CA GLY A 116 -7.52 -13.60 -14.42
C GLY A 116 -7.72 -12.77 -15.70
N PRO A 117 -8.88 -12.93 -16.36
CA PRO A 117 -9.03 -12.52 -17.76
C PRO A 117 -8.86 -11.02 -18.02
N ARG A 118 -9.20 -10.16 -17.05
CA ARG A 118 -9.01 -8.70 -17.19
C ARG A 118 -7.53 -8.35 -17.24
N TRP A 119 -6.75 -8.89 -16.32
CA TRP A 119 -5.31 -8.66 -16.26
C TRP A 119 -4.59 -9.29 -17.46
N GLU A 120 -4.91 -10.55 -17.80
CA GLU A 120 -4.25 -11.27 -18.91
C GLU A 120 -4.38 -10.55 -20.25
N ARG A 121 -5.51 -9.90 -20.53
CA ARG A 121 -5.67 -9.05 -21.74
C ARG A 121 -4.70 -7.87 -21.79
N LEU A 122 -4.45 -7.24 -20.64
CA LEU A 122 -3.51 -6.12 -20.52
C LEU A 122 -2.07 -6.61 -20.57
N GLU A 123 -1.77 -7.72 -19.90
CA GLU A 123 -0.45 -8.36 -19.91
C GLU A 123 -0.05 -8.80 -21.32
N ASN A 124 -0.98 -9.32 -22.13
CA ASN A 124 -0.77 -9.63 -23.54
C ASN A 124 -0.43 -8.40 -24.40
N ARG A 125 -0.76 -7.19 -23.94
CA ARG A 125 -0.35 -5.90 -24.55
C ARG A 125 0.96 -5.37 -23.95
N GLY A 126 1.64 -6.14 -23.12
CA GLY A 126 2.90 -5.75 -22.46
C GLY A 126 2.74 -4.99 -21.15
N ALA A 127 1.53 -4.90 -20.57
CA ALA A 127 1.33 -4.20 -19.31
C ALA A 127 2.12 -4.83 -18.15
N LYS A 128 2.51 -4.00 -17.18
CA LYS A 128 3.20 -4.43 -15.95
C LYS A 128 2.26 -4.31 -14.76
N LYS A 129 2.39 -5.19 -13.76
CA LYS A 129 1.60 -5.04 -12.53
C LYS A 129 2.00 -3.75 -11.81
N GLN A 130 1.04 -3.02 -11.27
CA GLN A 130 1.34 -1.89 -10.38
C GLN A 130 1.89 -2.45 -9.06
N ARG A 131 3.19 -2.24 -8.81
CA ARG A 131 3.84 -2.82 -7.63
C ARG A 131 3.36 -2.15 -6.35
N LEU A 132 3.04 -2.95 -5.33
CA LEU A 132 2.84 -2.44 -3.97
C LEU A 132 4.15 -1.88 -3.45
N MET A 133 4.10 -0.65 -2.94
CA MET A 133 5.24 0.05 -2.39
C MET A 133 4.98 0.40 -0.92
N TRP A 134 5.71 -0.24 -0.01
CA TRP A 134 5.61 0.02 1.42
C TRP A 134 6.31 1.34 1.76
N ALA A 135 5.52 2.30 2.22
CA ALA A 135 5.95 3.64 2.58
C ALA A 135 5.84 3.88 4.09
N SER A 136 6.64 4.80 4.61
CA SER A 136 6.69 5.10 6.05
C SER A 136 6.90 3.84 6.89
N THR A 137 7.99 3.12 6.62
CA THR A 137 8.36 1.88 7.33
C THR A 137 9.23 2.14 8.56
N ASN A 138 9.57 3.40 8.85
CA ASN A 138 10.26 3.76 10.09
C ASN A 138 9.34 3.55 11.28
N VAL A 139 9.83 2.82 12.26
CA VAL A 139 9.15 2.63 13.54
C VAL A 139 9.05 3.96 14.29
N LYS A 140 7.87 4.21 14.86
CA LYS A 140 7.53 5.44 15.60
C LYS A 140 7.33 5.21 17.09
N ASN A 141 7.07 3.96 17.47
CA ASN A 141 6.88 3.54 18.84
C ASN A 141 8.19 2.86 19.33
N PRO A 142 8.89 3.41 20.34
CA PRO A 142 10.16 2.86 20.81
C PRO A 142 10.02 1.47 21.44
N SER A 143 8.80 1.02 21.78
CA SER A 143 8.56 -0.33 22.28
C SER A 143 8.65 -1.42 21.19
N TYR A 144 8.70 -1.03 19.91
CA TYR A 144 8.89 -1.97 18.80
C TYR A 144 10.36 -1.99 18.38
N LEU A 145 10.84 -3.15 17.92
CA LEU A 145 12.13 -3.22 17.24
C LEU A 145 12.15 -2.24 16.07
N ASP A 146 13.24 -1.50 15.88
CA ASP A 146 13.37 -0.49 14.82
C ASP A 146 13.26 -1.09 13.39
N THR A 147 13.49 -2.41 13.25
CA THR A 147 13.25 -3.17 12.02
C THR A 147 11.84 -3.77 11.89
N PHE A 148 10.93 -3.54 12.84
CA PHE A 148 9.64 -4.25 12.92
C PHE A 148 8.85 -4.22 11.60
N TYR A 149 8.59 -3.04 11.05
CA TYR A 149 7.79 -2.92 9.84
C TYR A 149 8.48 -3.47 8.62
N VAL A 150 9.79 -3.20 8.46
CA VAL A 150 10.55 -3.64 7.29
C VAL A 150 10.68 -5.17 7.25
N ASN A 151 10.81 -5.82 8.41
CA ASN A 151 10.78 -7.28 8.50
C ASN A 151 9.39 -7.84 8.15
N SER A 152 8.33 -7.13 8.51
CA SER A 152 6.94 -7.64 8.46
C SER A 152 6.28 -7.55 7.08
N VAL A 153 6.81 -6.76 6.15
CA VAL A 153 6.18 -6.51 4.83
C VAL A 153 6.98 -7.08 3.66
N ILE A 154 7.82 -8.08 3.90
CA ILE A 154 8.61 -8.72 2.85
C ILE A 154 7.73 -9.71 2.06
N GLY A 155 7.67 -9.51 0.75
CA GLY A 155 7.01 -10.41 -0.20
C GLY A 155 7.40 -10.12 -1.65
N ARG A 156 7.10 -11.07 -2.53
CA ARG A 156 7.48 -10.99 -3.96
C ARG A 156 6.77 -9.85 -4.67
N ASP A 157 7.45 -9.26 -5.64
CA ASP A 157 6.92 -8.20 -6.52
C ASP A 157 6.45 -6.93 -5.79
N THR A 158 7.04 -6.68 -4.61
CA THR A 158 6.82 -5.46 -3.81
C THR A 158 8.07 -4.58 -3.77
N ILE A 159 7.87 -3.33 -3.38
CA ILE A 159 8.92 -2.33 -3.17
C ILE A 159 8.87 -1.90 -1.70
N SER A 160 10.01 -1.82 -1.03
CA SER A 160 10.10 -1.15 0.27
C SER A 160 10.89 0.15 0.11
N THR A 161 10.34 1.26 0.60
CA THR A 161 11.07 2.53 0.67
C THR A 161 11.60 2.73 2.08
N PHE A 162 12.91 2.92 2.19
CA PHE A 162 13.59 3.07 3.47
C PHE A 162 14.02 4.52 3.66
N SER A 163 13.98 5.00 4.91
CA SER A 163 14.92 6.05 5.31
C SER A 163 16.33 5.46 5.42
N VAL A 164 17.35 6.32 5.38
CA VAL A 164 18.74 5.87 5.60
C VAL A 164 18.89 5.14 6.93
N GLN A 165 18.21 5.60 8.00
CA GLN A 165 18.26 4.95 9.30
C GLN A 165 17.65 3.54 9.27
N ALA A 166 16.45 3.39 8.69
CA ALA A 166 15.79 2.08 8.61
C ALA A 166 16.58 1.10 7.72
N LEU A 167 17.26 1.59 6.68
CA LEU A 167 18.15 0.77 5.86
C LEU A 167 19.33 0.26 6.68
N HIS A 168 20.01 1.12 7.45
CA HIS A 168 21.13 0.70 8.30
C HIS A 168 20.71 -0.30 9.37
N ALA A 169 19.58 -0.08 10.06
CA ALA A 169 19.05 -1.03 11.05
C ALA A 169 18.75 -2.40 10.42
N PHE A 170 18.11 -2.40 9.24
CA PHE A 170 17.84 -3.64 8.52
C PHE A 170 19.11 -4.35 8.06
N MET A 171 20.15 -3.62 7.65
CA MET A 171 21.44 -4.20 7.27
C MET A 171 22.22 -4.79 8.46
N ASP A 172 22.07 -4.21 9.64
CA ASP A 172 22.75 -4.66 10.86
C ASP A 172 22.08 -5.91 11.46
N HIS A 173 20.75 -5.88 11.62
CA HIS A 173 20.01 -6.94 12.33
C HIS A 173 18.59 -7.19 11.78
N GLY A 174 18.35 -6.88 10.50
CA GLY A 174 17.10 -7.22 9.82
C GLY A 174 16.88 -8.73 9.68
N ILE A 175 15.61 -9.12 9.61
CA ILE A 175 15.23 -10.52 9.39
C ILE A 175 14.59 -10.63 8.01
N LEU A 176 15.25 -11.36 7.12
CA LEU A 176 14.75 -11.62 5.77
C LEU A 176 13.88 -12.89 5.78
N SER A 177 12.56 -12.72 5.90
CA SER A 177 11.59 -13.82 5.79
C SER A 177 10.40 -13.41 4.95
N ARG A 178 9.76 -14.36 4.27
CA ARG A 178 8.52 -14.10 3.52
C ARG A 178 7.36 -14.00 4.50
N MET A 179 6.74 -12.82 4.59
CA MET A 179 5.72 -12.51 5.61
C MET A 179 4.33 -12.24 5.03
N LEU A 180 4.26 -11.58 3.87
CA LEU A 180 3.00 -11.03 3.33
C LEU A 180 1.95 -12.06 2.92
N ASP A 181 2.31 -13.33 2.77
CA ASP A 181 1.39 -14.41 2.40
C ASP A 181 1.46 -15.61 3.35
N ALA A 182 2.17 -15.47 4.48
CA ALA A 182 2.32 -16.54 5.45
C ALA A 182 1.10 -16.71 6.36
N LYS A 183 0.43 -15.60 6.72
CA LYS A 183 -0.59 -15.57 7.79
C LYS A 183 -1.84 -14.76 7.41
N VAL A 184 -2.39 -15.04 6.22
CA VAL A 184 -3.53 -14.28 5.68
C VAL A 184 -4.78 -14.37 6.56
N SER A 185 -5.09 -15.53 7.12
CA SER A 185 -6.26 -15.69 8.01
C SER A 185 -6.14 -14.83 9.27
N GLU A 186 -4.98 -14.86 9.93
CA GLU A 186 -4.71 -14.05 11.13
C GLU A 186 -4.83 -12.54 10.83
N ALA A 187 -4.33 -12.10 9.67
CA ALA A 187 -4.47 -10.72 9.23
C ALA A 187 -5.94 -10.33 9.01
N GLN A 188 -6.75 -11.22 8.42
CA GLN A 188 -8.18 -10.99 8.24
C GLN A 188 -8.91 -10.89 9.59
N ASP A 189 -8.58 -11.75 10.54
CA ASP A 189 -9.16 -11.73 11.88
C ASP A 189 -8.83 -10.40 12.59
N ILE A 190 -7.56 -9.99 12.62
CA ILE A 190 -7.13 -8.70 13.19
C ILE A 190 -7.87 -7.53 12.52
N TYR A 191 -7.97 -7.54 11.19
CA TYR A 191 -8.66 -6.49 10.44
C TYR A 191 -10.13 -6.38 10.84
N ASN A 192 -10.82 -7.53 10.97
CA ASN A 192 -12.23 -7.60 11.37
C ASN A 192 -12.45 -7.22 12.84
N GLU A 193 -11.56 -7.64 13.75
CA GLU A 193 -11.65 -7.27 15.17
C GLU A 193 -11.53 -5.75 15.36
N ILE A 194 -10.66 -5.09 14.59
CA ILE A 194 -10.55 -3.62 14.60
C ILE A 194 -11.87 -2.96 14.13
N GLU A 195 -12.53 -3.50 13.11
CA GLU A 195 -13.83 -3.00 12.65
C GLU A 195 -14.93 -3.24 13.70
N LYS A 196 -14.94 -4.39 14.37
CA LYS A 196 -15.89 -4.70 15.45
C LYS A 196 -15.79 -3.75 16.64
N LEU A 197 -14.60 -3.20 16.88
CA LEU A 197 -14.37 -2.13 17.86
C LEU A 197 -14.87 -0.75 17.40
N GLY A 198 -15.50 -0.66 16.23
CA GLY A 198 -16.06 0.56 15.68
C GLY A 198 -15.04 1.49 15.00
N ILE A 199 -13.83 1.00 14.73
CA ILE A 199 -12.80 1.78 14.03
C ILE A 199 -13.00 1.62 12.52
N ASP A 200 -13.40 2.71 11.87
CA ASP A 200 -13.43 2.79 10.42
C ASP A 200 -12.01 2.97 9.84
N TRP A 201 -11.56 1.98 9.07
CA TRP A 201 -10.28 2.00 8.36
C TRP A 201 -10.12 3.19 7.40
N SER A 202 -11.21 3.65 6.78
CA SER A 202 -11.16 4.81 5.87
C SER A 202 -10.80 6.10 6.61
N SER A 203 -11.16 6.20 7.88
CA SER A 203 -10.85 7.35 8.74
C SER A 203 -9.39 7.40 9.24
N VAL A 204 -8.65 6.29 9.17
CA VAL A 204 -7.29 6.17 9.74
C VAL A 204 -6.29 7.08 9.01
N GLY A 205 -6.47 7.24 7.69
CA GLY A 205 -5.64 8.11 6.85
C GLY A 205 -5.98 9.59 6.94
N SER A 206 -7.18 9.95 7.40
CA SER A 206 -7.71 11.33 7.33
C SER A 206 -6.79 12.41 7.91
N PRO A 207 -6.09 12.21 9.04
CA PRO A 207 -5.16 13.22 9.55
C PRO A 207 -4.02 13.60 8.59
N PHE A 208 -3.65 12.70 7.67
CA PHE A 208 -2.54 12.91 6.74
C PHE A 208 -2.96 13.47 5.38
N LEU A 209 -4.27 13.57 5.12
CA LEU A 209 -4.84 14.05 3.86
C LEU A 209 -5.27 15.52 3.92
N LYS A 210 -5.34 16.14 5.10
CA LYS A 210 -5.82 17.54 5.31
C LYS A 210 -4.95 18.63 4.67
N HIS A 211 -3.82 18.28 4.07
CA HIS A 211 -2.83 19.21 3.51
C HIS A 211 -2.45 18.86 2.07
N VAL A 212 -3.23 17.99 1.42
CA VAL A 212 -3.10 17.60 0.01
C VAL A 212 -4.06 18.44 -0.80
#